data_AF-A0AA97NPE1-F1
#
_entry.id   AF-A0AA97NPE1-F1
#
_cell.length_a   1.000
_cell.length_b   1.000
_cell.length_c   1.000
_cell.angle_alpha   90.00
_cell.angle_beta   90.00
_cell.angle_gamma   90.00
#
_symmetry.space_group_name_H-M   'P 1'
#
loop_
_entity.id
_entity.type
_entity.pdbx_description
1 polymer ?
#
loop_
_entity_poly.entity_id
_entity_poly.type
_entity_poly.pdbx_seq_one_letter_code
_entity_poly.pdbx_strand_id
1 'polypeptide(L)'
;MPSIIQHLEKKNTSPVASFLFSADSGNRADPFIIARSWVSQFISQSRDAFELACDKQNIQCRKTASTTEVIQLLREILQKLPQCICVVDGLDKCKSIGSWSALQNRSLSSFIRAITHAASKTASRILLVSREDQDIRNEISDFTSRPVGIEFSEYKISPPDVQPDATLVSQSIVNRKLSNKEQPVRDKIVQRMVDRSGSMLLHIRLMETDLRGGKNQKQLEHIVDQAPVELNGLYDRSWERIMGRQRQTEAKLLQYSDR
;
A
#
# COMPACT_ATOMS: atom_id res chain seq x y z
N MET A 1 -0.09 4.36 5.45
CA MET A 1 0.00 3.02 6.06
C MET A 1 0.95 2.93 7.25
N PRO A 2 2.13 3.58 7.32
CA PRO A 2 2.97 3.55 8.53
C PRO A 2 2.24 4.02 9.81
N SER A 3 1.35 5.00 9.66
CA SER A 3 0.57 5.58 10.77
C SER A 3 -0.44 4.62 11.41
N ILE A 4 -1.11 3.74 10.62
CA ILE A 4 -2.13 2.83 11.19
C ILE A 4 -1.47 1.72 12.00
N ILE A 5 -0.37 1.15 11.51
CA ILE A 5 0.37 0.10 12.22
C ILE A 5 0.95 0.68 13.51
N GLN A 6 1.59 1.85 13.45
CA GLN A 6 2.10 2.53 14.64
C GLN A 6 0.99 2.89 15.65
N HIS A 7 -0.19 3.29 15.17
CA HIS A 7 -1.33 3.53 16.04
C HIS A 7 -1.81 2.25 16.72
N LEU A 8 -1.88 1.15 15.98
CA LEU A 8 -2.27 -0.16 16.50
C LEU A 8 -1.25 -0.70 17.50
N GLU A 9 0.05 -0.56 17.24
CA GLU A 9 1.13 -0.94 18.17
C GLU A 9 1.12 -0.10 19.44
N LYS A 10 0.82 1.20 19.36
CA LYS A 10 0.75 2.08 20.54
C LYS A 10 -0.50 1.87 21.39
N LYS A 11 -1.63 1.54 20.75
CA LYS A 11 -2.94 1.49 21.41
C LYS A 11 -3.27 0.10 21.94
N ASN A 12 -2.71 -0.95 21.34
CA ASN A 12 -2.98 -2.32 21.75
C ASN A 12 -1.88 -2.84 22.67
N THR A 13 -2.29 -3.52 23.73
CA THR A 13 -1.43 -4.43 24.50
C THR A 13 -1.20 -5.75 23.75
N SER A 14 -1.91 -5.97 22.64
CA SER A 14 -1.89 -7.21 21.87
C SER A 14 -0.84 -7.19 20.75
N PRO A 15 -0.26 -8.36 20.40
CA PRO A 15 0.75 -8.47 19.35
C PRO A 15 0.21 -8.05 17.98
N VAL A 16 1.02 -7.28 17.24
CA VAL A 16 0.69 -6.80 15.89
C VAL A 16 1.75 -7.32 14.91
N ALA A 17 1.31 -7.91 13.81
CA ALA A 17 2.19 -8.33 12.74
C ALA A 17 1.75 -7.69 11.41
N SER A 18 2.71 -7.17 10.65
CA SER A 18 2.40 -6.46 9.40
C SER A 18 3.27 -6.91 8.22
N PHE A 19 2.72 -6.83 7.01
CA PHE A 19 3.43 -7.09 5.78
C PHE A 19 3.09 -6.02 4.74
N LEU A 20 4.10 -5.40 4.13
CA LEU A 20 3.90 -4.36 3.13
C LEU A 20 4.53 -4.79 1.80
N PHE A 21 3.74 -4.80 0.74
CA PHE A 21 4.25 -5.03 -0.61
C PHE A 21 4.97 -3.77 -1.13
N SER A 22 6.30 -3.80 -1.12
CA SER A 22 7.13 -2.77 -1.78
C SER A 22 7.22 -3.01 -3.30
N ALA A 23 7.56 -1.98 -4.07
CA ALA A 23 7.79 -2.00 -5.51
C ALA A 23 8.98 -2.89 -5.95
N ASP A 24 9.90 -3.19 -5.03
CA ASP A 24 11.18 -3.85 -5.35
C ASP A 24 11.31 -5.29 -4.83
N SER A 25 10.29 -5.85 -4.19
CA SER A 25 10.39 -7.23 -3.69
C SER A 25 10.22 -8.23 -4.85
N GLY A 26 11.29 -8.93 -5.22
CA GLY A 26 11.30 -9.96 -6.27
C GLY A 26 10.42 -11.19 -5.99
N ASN A 27 9.73 -11.25 -4.85
CA ASN A 27 8.99 -12.41 -4.36
C ASN A 27 7.45 -12.21 -4.38
N ARG A 28 6.94 -11.57 -5.45
CA ARG A 28 5.51 -11.22 -5.60
C ARG A 28 4.56 -12.40 -5.86
N ALA A 29 5.11 -13.59 -6.05
CA ALA A 29 4.37 -14.73 -6.59
C ALA A 29 3.75 -15.63 -5.51
N ASP A 30 4.32 -15.72 -4.30
CA ASP A 30 3.83 -16.60 -3.24
C ASP A 30 3.16 -15.80 -2.10
N PRO A 31 1.82 -15.78 -1.99
CA PRO A 31 1.12 -15.07 -0.92
C PRO A 31 1.46 -15.61 0.49
N PHE A 32 1.91 -16.85 0.61
CA PHE A 32 2.24 -17.45 1.92
C PHE A 32 3.51 -16.87 2.55
N ILE A 33 4.27 -16.04 1.84
CA ILE A 33 5.33 -15.23 2.45
C ILE A 33 4.77 -14.29 3.53
N ILE A 34 3.53 -13.83 3.38
CA ILE A 34 2.84 -12.98 4.35
C ILE A 34 2.69 -13.72 5.69
N ALA A 35 2.15 -14.95 5.65
CA ALA A 35 1.97 -15.77 6.85
C ALA A 35 3.31 -16.09 7.54
N ARG A 36 4.37 -16.38 6.75
CA ARG A 36 5.72 -16.59 7.30
C ARG A 36 6.24 -15.35 8.03
N SER A 37 6.05 -14.17 7.43
CA SER A 37 6.43 -12.90 8.05
C SER A 37 5.67 -12.67 9.35
N TRP A 38 4.36 -12.89 9.36
CA TRP A 38 3.55 -12.71 10.58
C TRP A 38 3.97 -13.65 11.70
N VAL A 39 4.18 -14.94 11.40
CA VAL A 39 4.67 -15.92 12.39
C VAL A 39 6.01 -15.47 12.97
N SER A 40 6.96 -15.05 12.12
CA SER A 40 8.26 -14.55 12.58
C SER A 40 8.14 -13.34 13.51
N GLN A 41 7.21 -12.43 13.22
CA GLN A 41 6.96 -11.26 14.05
C GLN A 41 6.29 -11.61 15.38
N PHE A 42 5.35 -12.55 15.40
CA PHE A 42 4.75 -13.00 16.66
C PHE A 42 5.75 -13.73 17.54
N ILE A 43 6.63 -14.56 16.95
CA ILE A 43 7.71 -15.24 17.66
C ILE A 43 8.67 -14.23 18.29
N SER A 44 9.02 -13.13 17.59
CA SER A 44 9.92 -12.12 18.16
C SER A 44 9.27 -11.25 19.24
N GLN A 45 7.94 -11.14 19.24
CA GLN A 45 7.19 -10.32 20.20
C GLN A 45 6.71 -11.09 21.42
N SER A 46 6.54 -12.42 21.33
CA SER A 46 5.93 -13.23 22.38
C SER A 46 6.71 -14.50 22.68
N ARG A 47 7.07 -14.67 23.95
CA ARG A 47 7.70 -15.89 24.47
C ARG A 47 6.81 -17.12 24.24
N ASP A 48 5.50 -16.97 24.43
CA ASP A 48 4.55 -18.06 24.21
C ASP A 48 4.53 -18.57 22.77
N ALA A 49 4.68 -17.66 21.80
CA ALA A 49 4.77 -18.00 20.38
C ALA A 49 6.13 -18.61 20.03
N PHE A 50 7.21 -18.12 20.64
CA PHE A 50 8.55 -18.71 20.51
C PHE A 50 8.58 -20.15 21.02
N GLU A 51 8.03 -20.41 22.22
CA GLU A 51 7.96 -21.76 22.79
C GLU A 51 7.15 -22.71 21.90
N LEU A 52 5.98 -22.27 21.39
CA LEU A 52 5.20 -23.04 20.40
C LEU A 52 6.01 -23.40 19.15
N ALA A 53 6.82 -22.46 18.64
CA ALA A 53 7.65 -22.69 17.47
C ALA A 53 8.79 -23.68 17.76
N CYS A 54 9.43 -23.56 18.92
CA CYS A 54 10.50 -24.46 19.37
C CYS A 54 10.00 -25.90 19.57
N ASP A 55 8.83 -26.08 20.18
CA ASP A 55 8.22 -27.39 20.39
C ASP A 55 8.00 -28.14 19.07
N LYS A 56 7.63 -27.42 18.01
CA LYS A 56 7.49 -27.99 16.66
C LYS A 56 8.82 -28.22 15.96
N GLN A 57 9.78 -27.32 16.13
CA GLN A 57 11.09 -27.44 15.48
C GLN A 57 11.90 -28.61 16.05
N ASN A 58 11.74 -28.92 17.34
CA ASN A 58 12.36 -30.08 17.98
C ASN A 58 11.92 -31.44 17.36
N ILE A 59 10.84 -31.46 16.57
CA ILE A 59 10.32 -32.68 15.91
C ILE A 59 10.89 -32.86 14.49
N GLN A 60 11.35 -31.79 13.80
CA GLN A 60 11.76 -31.85 12.38
C GLN A 60 12.98 -30.95 12.08
N CYS A 61 14.13 -31.57 11.82
CA CYS A 61 15.39 -30.86 11.56
C CYS A 61 15.61 -30.53 10.07
N ARG A 62 16.17 -29.33 9.81
CA ARG A 62 16.87 -28.81 8.59
C ARG A 62 16.09 -28.49 7.30
N LYS A 63 14.75 -28.45 7.27
CA LYS A 63 14.00 -28.02 6.07
C LYS A 63 13.22 -26.73 6.32
N THR A 64 13.15 -25.88 5.30
CA THR A 64 12.25 -24.71 5.29
C THR A 64 10.81 -25.19 5.50
N ALA A 65 10.09 -24.58 6.44
CA ALA A 65 8.72 -24.95 6.75
C ALA A 65 7.82 -24.84 5.51
N SER A 66 7.06 -25.90 5.26
CA SER A 66 6.02 -25.96 4.25
C SER A 66 4.92 -24.93 4.54
N THR A 67 4.15 -24.59 3.52
CA THR A 67 3.03 -23.67 3.65
C THR A 67 1.99 -24.15 4.69
N THR A 68 1.70 -25.46 4.71
CA THR A 68 0.77 -26.06 5.67
C THR A 68 1.27 -25.94 7.10
N GLU A 69 2.56 -26.20 7.34
CA GLU A 69 3.17 -26.06 8.67
C GLU A 69 3.12 -24.61 9.17
N VAL A 70 3.40 -23.64 8.28
CA VAL A 70 3.34 -22.22 8.61
C VAL A 70 1.92 -21.80 8.99
N ILE A 71 0.90 -22.20 8.23
CA ILE A 71 -0.50 -21.86 8.53
C ILE A 71 -0.95 -22.55 9.82
N GLN A 72 -0.53 -23.79 10.06
CA GLN A 72 -0.87 -24.49 11.29
C GLN A 72 -0.22 -23.83 12.51
N LEU A 73 1.05 -23.43 12.41
CA LEU A 73 1.72 -22.68 13.48
C LEU A 73 1.06 -21.31 13.70
N LEU A 74 0.71 -20.60 12.62
CA LEU A 74 -0.03 -19.34 12.72
C LEU A 74 -1.35 -19.54 13.49
N ARG A 75 -2.13 -20.57 13.15
CA ARG A 75 -3.39 -20.88 13.83
C ARG A 75 -3.19 -21.09 15.33
N GLU A 76 -2.19 -21.88 15.73
CA GLU A 76 -1.90 -22.14 17.14
C GLU A 76 -1.48 -20.87 17.88
N ILE A 77 -0.68 -20.02 17.24
CA ILE A 77 -0.32 -18.70 17.78
C ILE A 77 -1.58 -17.83 17.97
N LEU A 78 -2.47 -17.76 16.97
CA LEU A 78 -3.72 -16.98 17.05
C LEU A 78 -4.71 -17.51 18.10
N GLN A 79 -4.63 -18.79 18.44
CA GLN A 79 -5.45 -19.41 19.49
C GLN A 79 -4.87 -19.16 20.89
N LYS A 80 -3.54 -19.20 21.03
CA LYS A 80 -2.86 -19.03 22.31
C LYS A 80 -2.78 -17.56 22.73
N LEU A 81 -2.53 -16.66 21.78
CA LEU A 81 -2.36 -15.24 22.04
C LEU A 81 -3.69 -14.48 21.97
N PRO A 82 -4.00 -13.60 22.94
CA PRO A 82 -5.22 -12.83 22.91
C PRO A 82 -5.17 -11.71 21.86
N GLN A 83 -6.22 -11.61 21.05
CA GLN A 83 -6.51 -10.45 20.19
C GLN A 83 -5.37 -10.04 19.23
N CYS A 84 -4.65 -10.99 18.64
CA CYS A 84 -3.62 -10.71 17.63
C CYS A 84 -4.17 -9.91 16.46
N ILE A 85 -3.35 -9.01 15.90
CA ILE A 85 -3.70 -8.23 14.72
C ILE A 85 -2.72 -8.53 13.59
N CYS A 86 -3.24 -9.01 12.47
CA CYS A 86 -2.47 -9.26 11.25
C CYS A 86 -2.84 -8.19 10.21
N VAL A 87 -1.84 -7.50 9.64
CA VAL A 87 -2.05 -6.45 8.64
C VAL A 87 -1.29 -6.81 7.37
N VAL A 88 -1.93 -6.65 6.21
CA VAL A 88 -1.25 -6.67 4.90
C VAL A 88 -1.62 -5.43 4.09
N ASP A 89 -0.59 -4.77 3.56
CA ASP A 89 -0.71 -3.59 2.70
C ASP A 89 -0.25 -3.88 1.27
N GLY A 90 -1.14 -3.62 0.31
CA GLY A 90 -0.91 -3.81 -1.12
C GLY A 90 -1.16 -5.25 -1.58
N LEU A 91 -2.21 -5.91 -1.08
CA LEU A 91 -2.51 -7.31 -1.43
C LEU A 91 -2.68 -7.53 -2.95
N ASP A 92 -3.22 -6.55 -3.69
CA ASP A 92 -3.31 -6.53 -5.17
C ASP A 92 -1.96 -6.65 -5.88
N LYS A 93 -0.85 -6.41 -5.17
CA LYS A 93 0.50 -6.55 -5.72
C LYS A 93 0.99 -8.00 -5.71
N CYS A 94 0.27 -8.90 -5.04
CA CYS A 94 0.50 -10.32 -5.04
C CYS A 94 0.02 -10.94 -6.36
N LYS A 95 0.82 -10.78 -7.42
CA LYS A 95 0.53 -11.40 -8.72
C LYS A 95 1.14 -12.78 -8.76
N SER A 96 0.29 -13.79 -8.90
CA SER A 96 0.69 -15.17 -9.19
C SER A 96 1.47 -15.20 -10.51
N ILE A 97 2.81 -15.12 -10.44
CA ILE A 97 3.67 -15.17 -11.62
C ILE A 97 3.80 -16.63 -12.03
N GLY A 98 3.06 -17.00 -13.09
CA GLY A 98 3.33 -18.17 -13.92
C GLY A 98 2.58 -19.46 -13.56
N SER A 99 2.58 -20.39 -14.52
CA SER A 99 1.97 -21.73 -14.46
C SER A 99 2.44 -22.61 -13.27
N TRP A 100 3.55 -22.25 -12.62
CA TRP A 100 4.13 -23.00 -11.49
C TRP A 100 3.40 -22.83 -10.15
N SER A 101 2.75 -21.69 -9.88
CA SER A 101 1.96 -21.48 -8.66
C SER A 101 0.62 -22.22 -8.70
N ALA A 102 0.06 -22.41 -9.90
CA ALA A 102 -1.14 -23.22 -10.15
C ALA A 102 -0.90 -24.71 -9.87
N LEU A 103 0.31 -25.21 -10.18
CA LEU A 103 0.73 -26.59 -9.87
C LEU A 103 0.92 -26.85 -8.37
N GLN A 104 1.08 -25.81 -7.54
CA GLN A 104 1.30 -25.95 -6.09
C GLN A 104 0.14 -25.47 -5.22
N ASN A 105 -1.03 -25.14 -5.80
CA ASN A 105 -2.19 -24.60 -5.08
C ASN A 105 -1.83 -23.38 -4.20
N ARG A 106 -0.89 -22.53 -4.65
CA ARG A 106 -0.44 -21.32 -3.93
C ARG A 106 -1.07 -20.05 -4.50
N SER A 107 -2.38 -20.08 -4.71
CA SER A 107 -3.12 -18.93 -5.21
C SER A 107 -3.42 -17.93 -4.08
N LEU A 108 -3.66 -16.68 -4.44
CA LEU A 108 -4.14 -15.66 -3.50
C LEU A 108 -5.43 -16.12 -2.79
N SER A 109 -6.34 -16.74 -3.53
CA SER A 109 -7.55 -17.38 -3.00
C SER A 109 -7.27 -18.42 -1.91
N SER A 110 -6.34 -19.35 -2.19
CA SER A 110 -5.96 -20.39 -1.22
C SER A 110 -5.36 -19.80 0.06
N PHE A 111 -4.63 -18.69 -0.06
CA PHE A 111 -4.06 -17.98 1.07
C PHE A 111 -5.13 -17.28 1.91
N ILE A 112 -6.06 -16.55 1.28
CA ILE A 112 -7.18 -15.91 1.98
C ILE A 112 -8.02 -16.97 2.73
N ARG A 113 -8.30 -18.12 2.10
CA ARG A 113 -8.91 -19.30 2.76
C ARG A 113 -8.15 -19.76 3.98
N ALA A 114 -6.85 -19.95 3.83
CA ALA A 114 -6.00 -20.47 4.89
C ALA A 114 -5.97 -19.53 6.11
N ILE A 115 -5.79 -18.22 5.91
CA ILE A 115 -5.70 -17.25 7.02
C ILE A 115 -7.05 -17.02 7.69
N THR A 116 -8.15 -16.98 6.92
CA THR A 116 -9.51 -16.85 7.44
C THR A 116 -9.86 -18.05 8.31
N HIS A 117 -9.56 -19.27 7.85
CA HIS A 117 -9.77 -20.48 8.64
C HIS A 117 -8.86 -20.53 9.88
N ALA A 118 -7.61 -20.07 9.78
CA ALA A 118 -6.69 -20.00 10.92
C ALA A 118 -7.17 -19.03 12.01
N ALA A 119 -7.79 -17.92 11.63
CA ALA A 119 -8.34 -16.93 12.56
C ALA A 119 -9.74 -17.27 13.08
N SER A 120 -10.47 -18.20 12.43
CA SER A 120 -11.81 -18.61 12.85
C SER A 120 -11.80 -19.12 14.30
N LYS A 121 -12.81 -18.71 15.08
CA LYS A 121 -12.97 -19.02 16.51
C LYS A 121 -11.85 -18.45 17.40
N THR A 122 -11.17 -17.40 16.97
CA THR A 122 -10.23 -16.63 17.79
C THR A 122 -10.73 -15.19 17.95
N ALA A 123 -10.17 -14.45 18.89
CA ALA A 123 -10.42 -13.01 19.03
C ALA A 123 -9.52 -12.16 18.12
N SER A 124 -8.79 -12.79 17.19
CA SER A 124 -7.81 -12.13 16.32
C SER A 124 -8.49 -11.35 15.20
N ARG A 125 -7.80 -10.33 14.68
CA ARG A 125 -8.28 -9.46 13.61
C ARG A 125 -7.30 -9.48 12.44
N ILE A 126 -7.84 -9.50 11.22
CA ILE A 126 -7.06 -9.42 9.98
C ILE A 126 -7.50 -8.17 9.21
N LEU A 127 -6.54 -7.29 8.91
CA LEU A 127 -6.74 -6.12 8.06
C LEU A 127 -6.06 -6.35 6.71
N LEU A 128 -6.88 -6.47 5.66
CA LEU A 128 -6.41 -6.57 4.28
C LEU A 128 -6.58 -5.21 3.59
N VAL A 129 -5.49 -4.66 3.06
CA VAL A 129 -5.49 -3.40 2.32
C VAL A 129 -5.04 -3.66 0.89
N SER A 130 -5.86 -3.19 -0.05
CA SER A 130 -5.69 -3.47 -1.47
C SER A 130 -6.28 -2.34 -2.30
N ARG A 131 -5.79 -2.18 -3.53
CA ARG A 131 -6.60 -1.56 -4.58
C ARG A 131 -7.76 -2.48 -4.98
N GLU A 132 -8.74 -1.91 -5.67
CA GLU A 132 -9.85 -2.67 -6.25
C GLU A 132 -9.30 -3.81 -7.13
N ASP A 133 -9.64 -5.04 -6.79
CA ASP A 133 -9.22 -6.24 -7.50
C ASP A 133 -10.34 -7.29 -7.43
N GLN A 134 -10.76 -7.80 -8.60
CA GLN A 134 -11.92 -8.68 -8.70
C GLN A 134 -11.66 -10.06 -8.10
N ASP A 135 -10.43 -10.59 -8.19
CA ASP A 135 -10.09 -11.91 -7.66
C ASP A 135 -10.16 -11.89 -6.14
N ILE A 136 -9.66 -10.82 -5.52
CA ILE A 136 -9.79 -10.59 -4.06
C ILE A 136 -11.26 -10.48 -3.66
N ARG A 137 -12.07 -9.70 -4.41
CA ARG A 137 -13.50 -9.53 -4.10
C ARG A 137 -14.30 -10.81 -4.19
N ASN A 138 -14.10 -11.59 -5.25
CA ASN A 138 -14.81 -12.84 -5.46
C ASN A 138 -14.54 -13.80 -4.30
N GLU A 139 -13.28 -13.92 -3.91
CA GLU A 139 -12.88 -14.80 -2.81
C GLU A 139 -13.47 -14.34 -1.47
N ILE A 140 -13.44 -13.04 -1.17
CA ILE A 140 -14.04 -12.50 0.06
C ILE A 140 -15.56 -12.74 0.09
N SER A 141 -16.24 -12.56 -1.04
CA SER A 141 -17.70 -12.74 -1.16
C SER A 141 -18.12 -14.19 -0.94
N ASP A 142 -17.30 -15.16 -1.34
CA ASP A 142 -17.55 -16.57 -1.07
C ASP A 142 -17.58 -16.87 0.45
N PHE A 143 -16.78 -16.17 1.26
CA PHE A 143 -16.81 -16.35 2.73
C PHE A 143 -18.03 -15.72 3.39
N THR A 144 -18.46 -14.54 2.95
CA THR A 144 -19.61 -13.87 3.56
C THR A 144 -20.89 -14.66 3.34
N SER A 145 -20.95 -15.48 2.28
CA SER A 145 -22.06 -16.39 2.00
C SER A 145 -22.11 -17.64 2.90
N ARG A 146 -21.04 -17.95 3.66
CA ARG A 146 -20.93 -19.15 4.51
C ARG A 146 -20.69 -18.74 5.97
N PRO A 147 -21.46 -19.25 6.94
CA PRO A 147 -21.27 -18.89 8.34
C PRO A 147 -19.98 -19.52 8.91
N VAL A 148 -18.84 -18.85 8.78
CA VAL A 148 -17.52 -19.30 9.31
C VAL A 148 -17.24 -18.70 10.71
N GLY A 149 -18.21 -18.01 11.31
CA GLY A 149 -18.05 -17.37 12.62
C GLY A 149 -17.03 -16.22 12.58
N ILE A 150 -16.99 -15.49 11.47
CA ILE A 150 -16.09 -14.36 11.22
C ILE A 150 -16.95 -13.17 10.83
N GLU A 151 -16.73 -12.04 11.50
CA GLU A 151 -17.32 -10.77 11.14
C GLU A 151 -16.47 -10.13 10.03
N PHE A 152 -17.13 -9.72 8.95
CA PHE A 152 -16.49 -9.05 7.83
C PHE A 152 -16.95 -7.59 7.77
N SER A 153 -16.01 -6.68 7.58
CA SER A 153 -16.29 -5.25 7.37
C SER A 153 -15.41 -4.73 6.25
N GLU A 154 -16.03 -4.07 5.27
CA GLU A 154 -15.33 -3.39 4.19
C GLU A 154 -15.43 -1.88 4.39
N TYR A 155 -14.32 -1.18 4.16
CA TYR A 155 -14.30 0.27 4.06
C TYR A 155 -13.61 0.68 2.76
N LYS A 156 -14.39 1.27 1.85
CA LYS A 156 -13.90 1.77 0.56
C LYS A 156 -13.47 3.22 0.72
N ILE A 157 -12.16 3.47 0.62
CA ILE A 157 -11.61 4.83 0.61
C ILE A 157 -12.14 5.57 -0.62
N SER A 158 -12.74 6.72 -0.37
CA SER A 158 -13.37 7.61 -1.33
C SER A 158 -12.72 9.00 -1.28
N PRO A 159 -12.90 9.85 -2.31
CA PRO A 159 -12.30 11.19 -2.32
C PRO A 159 -12.60 12.05 -1.09
N PRO A 160 -13.81 12.03 -0.48
CA PRO A 160 -14.08 12.73 0.77
C PRO A 160 -13.17 12.33 1.93
N ASP A 161 -12.78 11.06 2.02
CA ASP A 161 -11.96 10.54 3.14
C ASP A 161 -10.54 11.12 3.14
N VAL A 162 -10.05 11.51 1.96
CA VAL A 162 -8.68 12.02 1.74
C VAL A 162 -8.64 13.50 1.37
N GLN A 163 -9.80 14.14 1.16
CA GLN A 163 -9.89 15.55 0.79
C GLN A 163 -9.24 16.50 1.82
N PRO A 164 -9.38 16.30 3.15
CA PRO A 164 -8.71 17.16 4.14
C PRO A 164 -7.18 17.14 3.97
N ASP A 165 -6.59 15.96 3.82
CA ASP A 165 -5.16 15.79 3.61
C ASP A 165 -4.71 16.38 2.26
N ALA A 166 -5.50 16.15 1.20
CA ALA A 166 -5.27 16.73 -0.11
C ALA A 166 -5.26 18.27 -0.07
N THR A 167 -6.16 18.85 0.72
CA THR A 167 -6.25 20.30 0.92
C THR A 167 -5.03 20.82 1.65
N LEU A 168 -4.63 20.20 2.77
CA LEU A 168 -3.44 20.60 3.53
C LEU A 168 -2.15 20.52 2.70
N VAL A 169 -1.98 19.43 1.95
CA VAL A 169 -0.81 19.25 1.07
C VAL A 169 -0.81 20.29 -0.04
N SER A 170 -1.97 20.56 -0.67
CA SER A 170 -2.11 21.57 -1.71
C SER A 170 -1.82 22.98 -1.18
N GLN A 171 -2.35 23.34 0.00
CA GLN A 171 -2.07 24.61 0.68
C GLN A 171 -0.58 24.77 0.95
N SER A 172 0.06 23.75 1.52
CA SER A 172 1.51 23.75 1.77
C SER A 172 2.31 23.98 0.49
N ILE A 173 1.96 23.30 -0.61
CA ILE A 173 2.62 23.45 -1.90
C ILE A 173 2.42 24.86 -2.47
N VAL A 174 1.17 25.34 -2.50
CA VAL A 174 0.81 26.64 -3.07
C VAL A 174 1.45 27.78 -2.28
N ASN A 175 1.37 27.74 -0.94
CA ASN A 175 1.98 28.77 -0.09
C ASN A 175 3.50 28.84 -0.29
N ARG A 176 4.15 27.70 -0.51
CA ARG A 176 5.59 27.66 -0.81
C ARG A 176 5.92 28.14 -2.23
N LYS A 177 5.19 27.70 -3.25
CA LYS A 177 5.52 27.96 -4.67
C LYS A 177 5.03 29.30 -5.19
N LEU A 178 3.95 29.82 -4.61
CA LEU A 178 3.23 31.02 -5.02
C LEU A 178 3.19 32.05 -3.89
N SER A 179 4.22 32.09 -3.05
CA SER A 179 4.37 33.01 -1.91
C SER A 179 4.33 34.50 -2.30
N ASN A 180 4.46 34.81 -3.59
CA ASN A 180 4.35 36.15 -4.15
C ASN A 180 2.91 36.51 -4.63
N LYS A 181 1.94 35.59 -4.52
CA LYS A 181 0.54 35.82 -4.93
C LYS A 181 -0.33 36.17 -3.74
N GLU A 182 -1.41 36.90 -3.95
CA GLU A 182 -2.39 37.19 -2.89
C GLU A 182 -3.12 35.92 -2.43
N GLN A 183 -3.60 35.92 -1.18
CA GLN A 183 -4.28 34.78 -0.58
C GLN A 183 -5.49 34.27 -1.38
N PRO A 184 -6.38 35.14 -1.91
CA PRO A 184 -7.53 34.68 -2.71
C PRO A 184 -7.12 33.91 -3.97
N VAL A 185 -6.00 34.29 -4.60
CA VAL A 185 -5.46 33.57 -5.76
C VAL A 185 -4.92 32.21 -5.34
N ARG A 186 -4.21 32.13 -4.21
CA ARG A 186 -3.70 30.86 -3.67
C ARG A 186 -4.82 29.90 -3.34
N ASP A 187 -5.86 30.36 -2.64
CA ASP A 187 -7.00 29.54 -2.24
C ASP A 187 -7.73 28.98 -3.46
N LYS A 188 -7.91 29.79 -4.51
CA LYS A 188 -8.51 29.33 -5.77
C LYS A 188 -7.69 28.24 -6.45
N ILE A 189 -6.36 28.36 -6.44
CA ILE A 189 -5.48 27.33 -7.00
C ILE A 189 -5.52 26.06 -6.15
N VAL A 190 -5.54 26.17 -4.82
CA VAL A 190 -5.69 25.02 -3.89
C VAL A 190 -6.95 24.25 -4.21
N GLN A 191 -8.11 24.91 -4.27
CA GLN A 191 -9.39 24.25 -4.56
C GLN A 191 -9.34 23.51 -5.89
N ARG A 192 -8.87 24.18 -6.95
CA ARG A 192 -8.73 23.55 -8.28
C ARG A 192 -7.78 22.36 -8.29
N MET A 193 -6.68 22.41 -7.54
CA MET A 193 -5.75 21.28 -7.43
C MET A 193 -6.42 20.08 -6.74
N VAL A 194 -7.17 20.31 -5.66
CA VAL A 194 -7.89 19.25 -4.95
C VAL A 194 -8.94 18.63 -5.86
N ASP A 195 -9.77 19.46 -6.50
CA ASP A 195 -10.83 19.01 -7.41
C ASP A 195 -10.26 18.22 -8.59
N ARG A 196 -9.23 18.76 -9.26
CA ARG A 196 -8.63 18.13 -10.43
C ARG A 196 -7.94 16.81 -10.10
N SER A 197 -7.33 16.72 -8.92
CA SER A 197 -6.62 15.52 -8.50
C SER A 197 -7.55 14.39 -8.04
N GLY A 198 -8.86 14.66 -7.88
CA GLY A 198 -9.76 13.73 -7.19
C GLY A 198 -9.28 13.41 -5.77
N SER A 199 -8.66 14.38 -5.10
CA SER A 199 -7.96 14.24 -3.81
C SER A 199 -6.78 13.25 -3.80
N MET A 200 -6.25 12.83 -4.95
CA MET A 200 -5.09 11.94 -5.02
C MET A 200 -3.79 12.72 -4.78
N LEU A 201 -3.14 12.45 -3.63
CA LEU A 201 -1.90 13.14 -3.24
C LEU A 201 -0.77 13.04 -4.27
N LEU A 202 -0.66 11.91 -4.98
CA LEU A 202 0.36 11.74 -6.03
C LEU A 202 0.13 12.72 -7.19
N HIS A 203 -1.11 12.94 -7.61
CA HIS A 203 -1.44 13.91 -8.66
C HIS A 203 -1.11 15.34 -8.22
N ILE A 204 -1.42 15.69 -6.97
CA ILE A 204 -1.06 16.99 -6.37
C ILE A 204 0.45 17.21 -6.41
N ARG A 205 1.24 16.19 -6.06
CA ARG A 205 2.71 16.24 -6.11
C ARG A 205 3.26 16.37 -7.53
N LEU A 206 2.61 15.77 -8.52
CA LEU A 206 3.02 15.90 -9.92
C LEU A 206 2.76 17.33 -10.44
N MET A 207 1.59 17.91 -10.11
CA MET A 207 1.22 19.29 -10.45
C MET A 207 2.14 20.34 -9.81
N GLU A 208 2.69 20.06 -8.61
CA GLU A 208 3.63 20.96 -7.93
C GLU A 208 4.75 21.46 -8.86
N THR A 209 5.26 20.57 -9.71
CA THR A 209 6.43 20.86 -10.53
C THR A 209 6.16 21.89 -11.63
N ASP A 210 4.90 22.11 -11.99
CA ASP A 210 4.48 23.04 -13.02
C ASP A 210 4.02 24.40 -12.45
N LEU A 211 3.83 24.48 -11.12
CA LEU A 211 3.53 25.72 -10.40
C LEU A 211 4.78 26.58 -10.24
N ARG A 212 4.76 27.77 -10.83
CA ARG A 212 5.86 28.75 -10.76
C ARG A 212 5.32 30.14 -10.44
N GLY A 213 5.92 30.82 -9.47
CA GLY A 213 5.49 32.16 -9.02
C GLY A 213 5.51 33.25 -10.10
N GLY A 214 6.32 33.08 -11.16
CA GLY A 214 6.36 34.00 -12.30
C GLY A 214 5.13 33.93 -13.22
N LYS A 215 4.26 32.93 -13.09
CA LYS A 215 3.05 32.79 -13.91
C LYS A 215 1.92 33.66 -13.37
N ASN A 216 1.07 34.19 -14.26
CA ASN A 216 -0.13 34.92 -13.85
C ASN A 216 -1.25 33.95 -13.43
N GLN A 217 -2.32 34.48 -12.83
CA GLN A 217 -3.43 33.66 -12.33
C GLN A 217 -4.05 32.77 -13.41
N LYS A 218 -4.39 33.31 -14.59
CA LYS A 218 -5.00 32.54 -15.69
C LYS A 218 -4.10 31.41 -16.16
N GLN A 219 -2.79 31.65 -16.23
CA GLN A 219 -1.80 30.62 -16.59
C GLN A 219 -1.75 29.51 -15.54
N LEU A 220 -1.77 29.86 -14.25
CA LEU A 220 -1.77 28.88 -13.15
C LEU A 220 -3.04 28.04 -13.15
N GLU A 221 -4.21 28.67 -13.32
CA GLU A 221 -5.49 27.97 -13.45
C GLU A 221 -5.46 27.01 -14.64
N HIS A 222 -5.01 27.47 -15.81
CA HIS A 222 -4.91 26.64 -17.01
C HIS A 222 -3.98 25.43 -16.84
N ILE A 223 -2.86 25.58 -16.11
CA ILE A 223 -1.94 24.46 -15.84
C ILE A 223 -2.61 23.38 -14.99
N VAL A 224 -3.35 23.80 -13.96
CA VAL A 224 -4.08 22.87 -13.11
C VAL A 224 -5.18 22.19 -13.93
N ASP A 225 -5.97 22.96 -14.67
CA ASP A 225 -7.08 22.42 -15.47
C ASP A 225 -6.61 21.44 -16.56
N GLN A 226 -5.43 21.66 -17.14
CA GLN A 226 -4.81 20.81 -18.16
C GLN A 226 -3.90 19.71 -17.58
N ALA A 227 -3.83 19.56 -16.26
CA ALA A 227 -3.14 18.43 -15.65
C ALA A 227 -3.87 17.13 -16.03
N PRO A 228 -3.18 16.10 -16.55
CA PRO A 228 -3.79 14.82 -16.84
C PRO A 228 -4.35 14.24 -15.54
N VAL A 229 -5.58 13.71 -15.60
CA VAL A 229 -6.24 13.08 -14.46
C VAL A 229 -5.83 11.60 -14.35
N GLU A 230 -5.30 11.04 -15.43
CA GLU A 230 -4.81 9.67 -15.49
C GLU A 230 -3.31 9.60 -15.19
N LEU A 231 -2.93 8.60 -14.40
CA LEU A 231 -1.54 8.32 -14.03
C LEU A 231 -0.63 8.18 -15.26
N ASN A 232 -1.06 7.48 -16.31
CA ASN A 232 -0.26 7.26 -17.50
C ASN A 232 0.09 8.58 -18.20
N GLY A 233 -0.91 9.44 -18.44
CA GLY A 233 -0.66 10.76 -19.04
C GLY A 233 0.23 11.66 -18.17
N LEU A 234 0.22 11.48 -16.85
CA LEU A 234 1.14 12.17 -15.95
C LEU A 234 2.56 11.61 -16.00
N TYR A 235 2.72 10.30 -16.13
CA TYR A 235 4.02 9.65 -16.33
C TYR A 235 4.62 10.04 -17.67
N ASP A 236 3.86 10.01 -18.75
CA ASP A 236 4.33 10.39 -20.09
C ASP A 236 4.84 11.83 -20.11
N ARG A 237 4.06 12.77 -19.56
CA ARG A 237 4.48 14.17 -19.42
C ARG A 237 5.75 14.30 -18.56
N SER A 238 5.82 13.58 -17.45
CA SER A 238 6.98 13.61 -16.56
C SER A 238 8.23 13.03 -17.25
N TRP A 239 8.05 11.97 -18.02
CA TRP A 239 9.08 11.28 -18.78
C TRP A 239 9.60 12.13 -19.93
N GLU A 240 8.71 12.70 -20.75
CA GLU A 240 9.05 13.67 -21.81
C GLU A 240 9.89 14.83 -21.27
N ARG A 241 9.53 15.33 -20.08
CA ARG A 241 10.28 16.40 -19.43
C ARG A 241 11.66 15.96 -18.97
N ILE A 242 11.79 14.76 -18.39
CA ILE A 242 13.09 14.20 -17.98
C ILE A 242 13.98 14.05 -19.22
N MET A 243 13.46 13.43 -20.27
CA MET A 243 14.15 13.23 -21.55
C MET A 243 14.51 14.55 -22.23
N GLY A 244 13.65 15.56 -22.14
CA GLY A 244 13.91 16.90 -22.69
C GLY A 244 15.04 17.63 -21.96
N ARG A 245 15.13 17.50 -20.62
CA ARG A 245 16.22 18.08 -19.83
C ARG A 245 17.56 17.41 -20.10
N GLN A 246 17.55 16.10 -20.30
CA GLN A 246 18.76 15.34 -20.63
C GLN A 246 19.32 15.79 -21.98
N ARG A 247 18.48 15.88 -23.01
CA ARG A 247 18.87 16.42 -24.34
C ARG A 247 19.40 17.85 -24.28
N GLN A 248 18.80 18.73 -23.46
CA GLN A 248 19.29 20.11 -23.29
C GLN A 248 20.64 20.16 -22.56
N THR A 249 20.93 19.19 -21.69
CA THR A 249 22.20 19.12 -20.96
C THR A 249 23.31 18.60 -21.88
N GLU A 250 23.02 17.59 -22.68
CA GLU A 250 23.91 17.07 -23.73
C GLU A 250 24.23 18.13 -24.78
N ALA A 251 23.23 18.87 -25.26
CA ALA A 251 23.43 19.96 -26.23
C ALA A 251 24.31 21.10 -25.68
N LYS A 252 24.20 21.40 -24.39
CA LYS A 252 25.07 22.39 -23.73
C LYS A 252 26.50 21.87 -23.60
N LEU A 253 26.70 20.61 -23.24
CA LEU A 253 28.03 20.01 -23.13
C LEU A 253 28.75 19.96 -24.49
N LEU A 254 28.02 19.69 -25.58
CA LEU A 254 28.57 19.75 -26.94
C LEU A 254 29.00 21.18 -27.33
N GLN A 255 28.23 22.20 -26.96
CA GLN A 255 28.62 23.61 -27.19
C GLN A 255 29.85 24.08 -26.39
N TYR A 256 30.18 23.40 -25.29
CA TYR A 256 31.41 23.66 -24.52
C TYR A 256 32.60 22.80 -24.97
N SER A 257 32.37 21.76 -25.77
CA SER A 257 33.41 20.91 -26.36
C SER A 257 34.03 21.49 -27.64
N ASP A 258 33.36 22.45 -28.27
CA ASP A 258 33.78 23.10 -29.53
C ASP A 258 34.44 24.48 -29.31
N ARG A 259 34.98 24.74 -28.10
CA ARG A 259 35.79 25.92 -27.75
C ARG A 259 37.11 25.48 -27.15
#